data_AF-A0A4Y2UUW7-F1
#
_entry.id   AF-A0A4Y2UUW7-F1
#
_cell.length_a   1.000
_cell.length_b   1.000
_cell.length_c   1.000
_cell.angle_alpha   90.00
_cell.angle_beta   90.00
_cell.angle_gamma   90.00
#
_symmetry.space_group_name_H-M   'P 1'
#
loop_
_entity.id
_entity.type
_entity.pdbx_description
1 polymer ?
#
loop_
_entity_poly.entity_id
_entity_poly.type
_entity_poly.pdbx_seq_one_letter_code
_entity_poly.pdbx_strand_id
1 'polypeptide(L)'
;LHNVTLDVASSTYGNAPAKGVEMCRCPREYIGTSCQDPAPGYYRRRKPNYLNSKDILDLVGWAEPCACNNHTNICDKETGVCINCGGNTMGDHCDQCMKGFYGDPSRGPCRPCACPHPTNSFSDTCVPDAVDYVCINCQPGYTGRHCEKCDVGFYGDLSHEGGKCSPCNCNPYGSKSRECDPRTGQCQCNDGVGGRDCTVCSHGFILTEYGCKSCEDECTGILLKELYEMKLLIDGTNLTDLPKLPWGYLDRILKEEMRLKPLVEDYQSNITKGKELVDKFTFYLDLEAKADMLLVRAKDYVTKAVGVSGDSKDTFEEAKKLLNELNKIWQSLKDLVAELATHGLDPTGPAVSVQRMLQEAERLLQEIKSRDFGPDKERAERELR
;
A
#
# COMPACT_ATOMS: atom_id res chain seq x y z
N LEU A 1 14.14 -23.35 49.47
CA LEU A 1 14.20 -24.47 48.51
C LEU A 1 15.12 -24.05 47.36
N HIS A 2 16.43 -24.23 47.53
CA HIS A 2 17.43 -23.92 46.50
C HIS A 2 18.23 -25.19 46.26
N ASN A 3 17.73 -26.02 45.33
CA ASN A 3 18.42 -27.10 44.62
C ASN A 3 17.35 -28.00 43.98
N VAL A 4 16.74 -27.51 42.90
CA VAL A 4 15.98 -28.35 42.00
C VAL A 4 16.66 -28.22 40.65
N THR A 5 17.23 -29.32 40.16
CA THR A 5 17.82 -29.44 38.83
C THR A 5 16.94 -30.39 38.01
N LEU A 6 16.65 -30.01 36.76
CA LEU A 6 15.87 -30.82 35.83
C LEU A 6 16.81 -31.34 34.75
N ASP A 7 16.96 -32.66 34.66
CA ASP A 7 17.67 -33.28 33.55
C ASP A 7 16.75 -33.36 32.32
N VAL A 8 17.23 -32.91 31.15
CA VAL A 8 16.48 -32.89 29.90
C VAL A 8 17.17 -33.78 28.88
N ALA A 9 16.44 -34.72 28.28
CA ALA A 9 16.93 -35.51 27.17
C ALA A 9 16.92 -34.66 25.87
N SER A 10 18.05 -34.61 25.17
CA SER A 10 18.20 -33.87 23.90
C SER A 10 18.48 -34.83 22.74
N SER A 11 17.87 -34.59 21.58
CA SER A 11 18.02 -35.42 20.38
C SER A 11 19.35 -35.23 19.64
N THR A 12 20.18 -34.27 20.06
CA THR A 12 21.36 -33.84 19.30
C THR A 12 22.66 -34.54 19.68
N TYR A 13 22.84 -35.09 20.88
CA TYR A 13 24.08 -35.78 21.29
C TYR A 13 23.86 -36.76 22.46
N GLY A 14 24.29 -38.03 22.30
CA GLY A 14 24.58 -38.94 23.44
C GLY A 14 24.27 -40.43 23.20
N ASN A 15 25.31 -41.27 23.16
CA ASN A 15 25.24 -42.74 22.97
C ASN A 15 24.71 -43.54 24.19
N ALA A 16 24.05 -42.90 25.16
CA ALA A 16 23.49 -43.57 26.34
C ALA A 16 22.06 -43.08 26.63
N PRO A 17 21.05 -43.97 26.72
CA PRO A 17 19.68 -43.59 27.04
C PRO A 17 19.61 -43.00 28.46
N ALA A 18 18.84 -41.92 28.62
CA ALA A 18 18.62 -41.29 29.91
C ALA A 18 17.99 -42.29 30.90
N LYS A 19 18.68 -42.52 32.03
CA LYS A 19 18.20 -43.42 33.09
C LYS A 19 17.05 -42.76 33.85
N GLY A 20 15.82 -43.07 33.49
CA GLY A 20 14.60 -42.55 34.13
C GLY A 20 13.50 -42.12 33.18
N VAL A 21 13.74 -42.13 31.86
CA VAL A 21 12.68 -41.92 30.86
C VAL A 21 12.00 -43.25 30.59
N GLU A 22 10.80 -43.44 31.12
CA GLU A 22 9.96 -44.58 30.79
C GLU A 22 9.56 -44.49 29.31
N MET A 23 9.85 -45.56 28.55
CA MET A 23 9.45 -45.67 27.15
C MET A 23 8.30 -46.69 27.06
N CYS A 24 7.09 -46.17 27.14
CA CYS A 24 5.87 -46.96 27.12
C CYS A 24 5.64 -47.59 25.74
N ARG A 25 5.10 -48.82 25.71
CA ARG A 25 4.54 -49.42 24.50
C ARG A 25 3.09 -49.00 24.38
N CYS A 26 2.82 -48.08 23.47
CA CYS A 26 1.49 -47.48 23.35
C CYS A 26 0.51 -48.33 22.54
N PRO A 27 -0.80 -48.27 22.88
CA PRO A 27 -1.86 -48.68 21.97
C PRO A 27 -1.79 -47.93 20.64
N ARG A 28 -2.51 -48.42 19.61
CA ARG A 28 -2.42 -47.86 18.25
C ARG A 28 -2.90 -46.41 18.15
N GLU A 29 -3.74 -45.99 19.09
CA GLU A 29 -4.39 -44.70 19.17
C GLU A 29 -3.49 -43.62 19.82
N TYR A 30 -2.37 -44.01 20.44
CA TYR A 30 -1.48 -43.12 21.18
C TYR A 30 -0.01 -43.24 20.74
N ILE A 31 0.74 -42.15 20.89
CA ILE A 31 2.18 -42.05 20.59
C ILE A 31 2.88 -41.18 21.65
N GLY A 32 4.21 -41.16 21.60
CA GLY A 32 5.06 -40.47 22.55
C GLY A 32 5.70 -41.43 23.55
N THR A 33 6.70 -40.96 24.29
CA THR A 33 7.44 -41.76 25.28
C THR A 33 6.55 -42.28 26.40
N SER A 34 5.45 -41.57 26.70
CA SER A 34 4.48 -41.88 27.75
C SER A 34 3.07 -42.07 27.21
N CYS A 35 2.92 -42.31 25.89
CA CYS A 35 1.62 -42.45 25.21
C CYS A 35 0.71 -41.22 25.41
N GLN A 36 1.33 -40.04 25.54
CA GLN A 36 0.66 -38.81 25.93
C GLN A 36 -0.03 -38.08 24.77
N ASP A 37 0.35 -38.38 23.53
CA ASP A 37 -0.17 -37.73 22.32
C ASP A 37 -1.06 -38.71 21.55
N PRO A 38 -2.14 -38.24 20.90
CA PRO A 38 -2.86 -39.04 19.92
C PRO A 38 -1.94 -39.46 18.75
N ALA A 39 -2.06 -40.70 18.31
CA ALA A 39 -1.37 -41.19 17.13
C ALA A 39 -1.92 -40.54 15.84
N PRO A 40 -1.17 -40.56 14.71
CA PRO A 40 -1.67 -40.07 13.43
C PRO A 40 -3.01 -40.70 13.05
N GLY A 41 -3.99 -39.86 12.69
CA GLY A 41 -5.37 -40.27 12.42
C GLY A 41 -6.29 -40.28 13.64
N TYR A 42 -5.80 -39.82 14.79
CA TYR A 42 -6.57 -39.60 16.00
C TYR A 42 -6.39 -38.16 16.51
N TYR A 43 -7.38 -37.66 17.23
CA TYR A 43 -7.33 -36.39 17.94
C TYR A 43 -7.78 -36.56 19.39
N ARG A 44 -7.41 -35.61 20.23
CA ARG A 44 -7.71 -35.62 21.66
C ARG A 44 -9.09 -35.03 21.91
N ARG A 45 -10.05 -35.89 22.21
CA ARG A 45 -11.39 -35.47 22.65
C ARG A 45 -11.42 -35.28 24.16
N ARG A 46 -12.03 -34.18 24.60
CA ARG A 46 -12.25 -33.86 26.01
C ARG A 46 -13.74 -33.71 26.28
N LYS A 47 -14.17 -33.95 27.51
CA LYS A 47 -15.55 -33.65 27.91
C LYS A 47 -15.82 -32.14 27.82
N PRO A 48 -17.05 -31.71 27.52
CA PRO A 48 -17.43 -30.31 27.67
C PRO A 48 -17.15 -29.84 29.10
N ASN A 49 -16.59 -28.63 29.26
CA ASN A 49 -16.24 -28.04 30.56
C ASN A 49 -15.26 -28.86 31.42
N TYR A 50 -14.38 -29.64 30.78
CA TYR A 50 -13.43 -30.53 31.46
C TYR A 50 -12.54 -29.85 32.53
N LEU A 51 -12.27 -28.55 32.42
CA LEU A 51 -11.42 -27.80 33.37
C LEU A 51 -11.92 -27.85 34.82
N ASN A 52 -13.22 -28.09 35.03
CA ASN A 52 -13.80 -28.22 36.37
C ASN A 52 -13.93 -29.68 36.84
N SER A 53 -13.48 -30.65 36.03
CA SER A 53 -13.54 -32.06 36.41
C SER A 53 -12.47 -32.37 37.47
N LYS A 54 -12.88 -33.11 38.50
CA LYS A 54 -11.95 -33.68 39.50
C LYS A 54 -11.29 -34.96 39.01
N ASP A 55 -11.75 -35.51 37.89
CA ASP A 55 -11.18 -36.69 37.26
C ASP A 55 -10.03 -36.26 36.33
N ILE A 56 -8.84 -36.80 36.59
CA ILE A 56 -7.63 -36.54 35.79
C ILE A 56 -7.84 -37.01 34.34
N LEU A 57 -8.60 -38.08 34.11
CA LEU A 57 -8.84 -38.59 32.76
C LEU A 57 -9.67 -37.62 31.92
N ASP A 58 -10.59 -36.89 32.55
CA ASP A 58 -11.37 -35.85 31.86
C ASP A 58 -10.51 -34.64 31.48
N LEU A 59 -9.50 -34.32 32.30
CA LEU A 59 -8.55 -33.23 32.04
C LEU A 59 -7.60 -33.55 30.88
N VAL A 60 -7.15 -34.81 30.82
CA VAL A 60 -6.21 -35.29 29.79
C VAL A 60 -6.94 -35.56 28.46
N GLY A 61 -8.16 -36.08 28.51
CA GLY A 61 -8.93 -36.50 27.33
C GLY A 61 -8.53 -37.90 26.82
N TRP A 62 -9.21 -38.36 25.77
CA TRP A 62 -8.95 -39.64 25.12
C TRP A 62 -8.73 -39.45 23.61
N ALA A 63 -8.02 -40.39 22.99
CA ALA A 63 -7.84 -40.42 21.54
C ALA A 63 -9.10 -40.94 20.84
N GLU A 64 -9.61 -40.18 19.87
CA GLU A 64 -10.72 -40.57 19.02
C GLU A 64 -10.31 -40.47 17.53
N PRO A 65 -10.76 -41.40 16.65
CA PRO A 65 -10.44 -41.32 15.23
C PRO A 65 -10.89 -40.00 14.59
N CYS A 66 -10.10 -39.49 13.66
CA CYS A 66 -10.49 -38.35 12.83
C CYS A 66 -11.76 -38.67 12.02
N ALA A 67 -12.77 -37.80 12.09
CA ALA A 67 -14.04 -37.96 11.37
C ALA A 67 -14.08 -37.05 10.12
N CYS A 68 -13.33 -37.42 9.08
CA CYS A 68 -13.10 -36.57 7.90
C CYS A 68 -13.81 -37.06 6.62
N ASN A 69 -14.95 -37.74 6.75
CA ASN A 69 -15.74 -38.31 5.63
C ASN A 69 -14.90 -39.14 4.62
N ASN A 70 -13.81 -39.76 5.09
CA ASN A 70 -12.87 -40.54 4.27
C ASN A 70 -12.14 -39.73 3.16
N HIS A 71 -12.15 -38.39 3.26
CA HIS A 71 -11.41 -37.50 2.34
C HIS A 71 -9.99 -37.19 2.79
N THR A 72 -9.69 -37.44 4.06
CA THR A 72 -8.35 -37.43 4.65
C THR A 72 -8.37 -38.30 5.90
N ASN A 73 -7.22 -38.85 6.28
CA ASN A 73 -7.02 -39.54 7.55
C ASN A 73 -6.15 -38.72 8.51
N ILE A 74 -5.94 -37.44 8.22
CA ILE A 74 -5.12 -36.53 9.02
C ILE A 74 -6.01 -35.41 9.53
N CYS A 75 -5.99 -35.19 10.84
CA CYS A 75 -6.63 -34.07 11.48
C CYS A 75 -5.72 -33.47 12.55
N ASP A 76 -6.01 -32.23 12.94
CA ASP A 76 -5.32 -31.56 14.04
C ASP A 76 -5.53 -32.34 15.35
N LYS A 77 -4.43 -32.62 16.05
CA LYS A 77 -4.44 -33.53 17.19
C LYS A 77 -5.18 -33.02 18.43
N GLU A 78 -5.47 -31.72 18.53
CA GLU A 78 -6.18 -31.14 19.68
C GLU A 78 -7.61 -30.73 19.36
N THR A 79 -7.88 -30.31 18.12
CA THR A 79 -9.20 -29.79 17.69
C THR A 79 -10.02 -30.80 16.91
N GLY A 80 -9.38 -31.79 16.25
CA GLY A 80 -10.05 -32.75 15.38
C GLY A 80 -10.41 -32.21 14.00
N VAL A 81 -10.01 -30.97 13.67
CA VAL A 81 -10.22 -30.36 12.35
C VAL A 81 -9.37 -31.06 11.30
N CYS A 82 -10.03 -31.51 10.23
CA CYS A 82 -9.41 -32.25 9.15
C CYS A 82 -8.43 -31.40 8.34
N ILE A 83 -7.28 -31.99 7.97
CA ILE A 83 -6.21 -31.30 7.26
C ILE A 83 -6.09 -31.91 5.86
N ASN A 84 -6.00 -31.05 4.84
CA ASN A 84 -5.88 -31.41 3.43
C ASN A 84 -7.02 -32.33 2.96
N CYS A 85 -8.25 -31.85 3.08
CA CYS A 85 -9.44 -32.54 2.56
C CYS A 85 -9.28 -32.87 1.06
N GLY A 86 -9.30 -34.15 0.71
CA GLY A 86 -9.29 -34.64 -0.66
C GLY A 86 -10.65 -34.51 -1.34
N GLY A 87 -10.72 -34.93 -2.62
CA GLY A 87 -12.00 -35.07 -3.30
C GLY A 87 -12.78 -33.77 -3.51
N ASN A 88 -12.10 -32.63 -3.58
CA ASN A 88 -12.68 -31.30 -3.71
C ASN A 88 -13.63 -30.89 -2.56
N THR A 89 -13.35 -31.37 -1.36
CA THR A 89 -14.11 -31.06 -0.15
C THR A 89 -13.40 -30.03 0.72
N MET A 90 -14.15 -29.39 1.62
CA MET A 90 -13.70 -28.42 2.61
C MET A 90 -14.61 -28.48 3.85
N GLY A 91 -14.34 -27.62 4.84
CA GLY A 91 -14.98 -27.65 6.14
C GLY A 91 -14.19 -28.47 7.16
N ASP A 92 -14.52 -28.32 8.44
CA ASP A 92 -13.76 -28.90 9.54
C ASP A 92 -13.74 -30.43 9.50
N HIS A 93 -14.74 -31.04 8.85
CA HIS A 93 -14.88 -32.48 8.70
C HIS A 93 -14.89 -32.95 7.24
N CYS A 94 -14.40 -32.11 6.33
CA CYS A 94 -14.48 -32.35 4.88
C CYS A 94 -15.93 -32.65 4.43
N ASP A 95 -16.88 -31.95 5.04
CA ASP A 95 -18.33 -32.17 4.95
C ASP A 95 -19.02 -31.19 4.00
N GLN A 96 -18.25 -30.31 3.35
CA GLN A 96 -18.73 -29.33 2.39
C GLN A 96 -17.96 -29.46 1.08
N CYS A 97 -18.58 -29.14 -0.05
CA CYS A 97 -17.86 -29.04 -1.31
C CYS A 97 -17.15 -27.69 -1.40
N MET A 98 -15.95 -27.67 -1.99
CA MET A 98 -15.26 -26.41 -2.31
C MET A 98 -16.09 -25.52 -3.24
N LYS A 99 -15.81 -24.21 -3.22
CA LYS A 99 -16.44 -23.25 -4.12
C LYS A 99 -16.25 -23.67 -5.58
N GLY A 100 -17.34 -23.71 -6.35
CA GLY A 100 -17.33 -24.19 -7.74
C GLY A 100 -17.45 -25.71 -7.90
N PHE A 101 -17.72 -26.44 -6.82
CA PHE A 101 -18.01 -27.87 -6.83
C PHE A 101 -19.35 -28.17 -6.16
N TYR A 102 -20.01 -29.23 -6.61
CA TYR A 102 -21.27 -29.72 -6.05
C TYR A 102 -21.23 -31.24 -5.84
N GLY A 103 -22.11 -31.72 -4.97
CA GLY A 103 -22.24 -33.13 -4.63
C GLY A 103 -22.56 -33.33 -3.16
N ASP A 104 -22.48 -34.58 -2.73
CA ASP A 104 -22.65 -35.00 -1.33
C ASP A 104 -21.31 -35.56 -0.82
N PRO A 105 -20.55 -34.79 -0.01
CA PRO A 105 -19.26 -35.22 0.56
C PRO A 105 -19.32 -36.52 1.35
N SER A 106 -20.47 -36.90 1.93
CA SER A 106 -20.60 -38.17 2.64
C SER A 106 -20.71 -39.38 1.71
N ARG A 107 -20.99 -39.17 0.41
CA ARG A 107 -21.12 -40.23 -0.59
C ARG A 107 -19.92 -40.35 -1.52
N GLY A 108 -19.06 -39.33 -1.59
CA GLY A 108 -17.89 -39.35 -2.46
C GLY A 108 -17.31 -37.95 -2.72
N PRO A 109 -16.37 -37.83 -3.67
CA PRO A 109 -15.74 -36.57 -4.02
C PRO A 109 -16.72 -35.63 -4.74
N CYS A 110 -16.56 -34.33 -4.52
CA CYS A 110 -17.34 -33.29 -5.19
C CYS A 110 -16.88 -33.10 -6.64
N ARG A 111 -17.84 -32.76 -7.50
CA ARG A 111 -17.65 -32.58 -8.95
C ARG A 111 -17.68 -31.10 -9.32
N PRO A 112 -16.86 -30.66 -10.29
CA PRO A 112 -16.87 -29.26 -10.71
C PRO A 112 -18.20 -28.90 -11.38
N CYS A 113 -18.67 -27.69 -11.12
CA CYS A 113 -19.79 -27.09 -11.85
C CYS A 113 -19.35 -26.72 -13.28
N ALA A 114 -20.25 -26.87 -14.26
CA ALA A 114 -20.09 -26.33 -15.61
C ALA A 114 -21.22 -25.33 -15.88
N CYS A 115 -20.92 -24.03 -15.89
CA CYS A 115 -21.94 -22.98 -15.97
C CYS A 115 -21.73 -22.07 -17.20
N PRO A 116 -21.91 -22.53 -18.45
CA PRO A 116 -22.47 -23.82 -18.87
C PRO A 116 -21.41 -24.85 -19.28
N HIS A 117 -20.18 -24.41 -19.56
CA HIS A 117 -19.08 -25.27 -19.98
C HIS A 117 -17.89 -25.16 -19.02
N PRO A 118 -17.12 -26.24 -18.80
CA PRO A 118 -15.96 -26.21 -17.90
C PRO A 118 -14.87 -25.21 -18.32
N THR A 119 -14.69 -25.02 -19.63
CA THR A 119 -13.71 -24.10 -20.23
C THR A 119 -14.21 -22.66 -20.36
N ASN A 120 -15.53 -22.46 -20.28
CA ASN A 120 -16.20 -21.17 -20.49
C ASN A 120 -17.36 -21.03 -19.49
N SER A 121 -17.00 -20.99 -18.20
CA SER A 121 -17.95 -20.89 -17.10
C SER A 121 -18.20 -19.44 -16.70
N PHE A 122 -19.46 -19.03 -16.75
CA PHE A 122 -19.98 -17.72 -16.37
C PHE A 122 -20.56 -17.70 -14.95
N SER A 123 -20.26 -18.71 -14.13
CA SER A 123 -20.52 -18.68 -12.69
C SER A 123 -19.41 -19.43 -11.95
N ASP A 124 -19.10 -18.91 -10.75
CA ASP A 124 -18.09 -19.47 -9.84
C ASP A 124 -18.70 -20.31 -8.71
N THR A 125 -20.04 -20.42 -8.67
CA THR A 125 -20.78 -21.11 -7.61
C THR A 125 -21.97 -21.87 -8.16
N CYS A 126 -22.17 -23.08 -7.67
CA CYS A 126 -23.39 -23.84 -7.92
C CYS A 126 -23.81 -24.63 -6.68
N VAL A 127 -25.08 -25.00 -6.65
CA VAL A 127 -25.68 -25.82 -5.59
C VAL A 127 -26.30 -27.07 -6.21
N PRO A 128 -26.26 -28.22 -5.51
CA PRO A 128 -26.95 -29.42 -5.97
C PRO A 128 -28.47 -29.17 -6.05
N ASP A 129 -29.11 -29.74 -7.07
CA ASP A 129 -30.56 -29.68 -7.27
C ASP A 129 -31.12 -31.09 -7.57
N ALA A 130 -32.44 -31.25 -7.61
CA ALA A 130 -33.12 -32.54 -7.76
C ALA A 130 -32.68 -33.36 -9.00
N VAL A 131 -32.18 -32.69 -10.04
CA VAL A 131 -31.69 -33.33 -11.28
C VAL A 131 -30.16 -33.39 -11.31
N ASP A 132 -29.50 -32.25 -11.09
CA ASP A 132 -28.05 -32.09 -11.15
C ASP A 132 -27.56 -30.99 -10.19
N TYR A 133 -27.37 -29.77 -10.70
CA TYR A 133 -26.99 -28.57 -9.98
C TYR A 133 -27.59 -27.34 -10.66
N VAL A 134 -27.58 -26.22 -9.94
CA VAL A 134 -27.98 -24.92 -10.45
C VAL A 134 -26.88 -23.92 -10.13
N CYS A 135 -26.47 -23.15 -11.12
CA CYS A 135 -25.53 -22.05 -10.96
C CYS A 135 -26.28 -20.84 -10.39
N ILE A 136 -25.83 -20.35 -9.24
CA ILE A 136 -26.60 -19.38 -8.45
C ILE A 136 -26.08 -17.94 -8.56
N ASN A 137 -24.93 -17.76 -9.21
CA ASN A 137 -24.29 -16.45 -9.36
C ASN A 137 -23.79 -16.28 -10.80
N CYS A 138 -24.71 -16.20 -11.76
CA CYS A 138 -24.36 -15.95 -13.15
C CYS A 138 -23.74 -14.54 -13.30
N GLN A 139 -22.71 -14.43 -14.13
CA GLN A 139 -22.10 -13.15 -14.49
C GLN A 139 -23.14 -12.22 -15.15
N PRO A 140 -22.93 -10.89 -15.09
CA PRO A 140 -23.83 -9.94 -15.73
C PRO A 140 -24.03 -10.23 -17.22
N GLY A 141 -25.29 -10.27 -17.66
CA GLY A 141 -25.66 -10.58 -19.04
C GLY A 141 -25.88 -12.06 -19.34
N TYR A 142 -25.73 -12.94 -18.33
CA TYR A 142 -25.98 -14.38 -18.44
C TYR A 142 -27.10 -14.80 -17.50
N THR A 143 -27.93 -15.75 -17.93
CA THR A 143 -29.07 -16.28 -17.20
C THR A 143 -29.32 -17.75 -17.55
N GLY A 144 -30.26 -18.39 -16.86
CA GLY A 144 -30.54 -19.82 -16.99
C GLY A 144 -29.97 -20.65 -15.85
N ARG A 145 -30.27 -21.94 -15.85
CA ARG A 145 -29.93 -22.88 -14.77
C ARG A 145 -28.41 -23.10 -14.67
N HIS A 146 -27.76 -23.05 -15.82
CA HIS A 146 -26.33 -23.24 -16.02
C HIS A 146 -25.69 -22.00 -16.65
N CYS A 147 -26.31 -20.82 -16.51
CA CYS A 147 -25.90 -19.58 -17.20
C CYS A 147 -25.77 -19.76 -18.72
N GLU A 148 -26.61 -20.62 -19.30
CA GLU A 148 -26.57 -21.06 -20.69
C GLU A 148 -27.33 -20.16 -21.67
N LYS A 149 -27.90 -19.05 -21.18
CA LYS A 149 -28.66 -18.09 -21.97
C LYS A 149 -28.15 -16.67 -21.72
N CYS A 150 -28.30 -15.80 -22.71
CA CYS A 150 -28.11 -14.37 -22.50
C CYS A 150 -29.31 -13.78 -21.77
N ASP A 151 -29.02 -12.91 -20.82
CA ASP A 151 -30.03 -12.19 -20.06
C ASP A 151 -30.72 -11.11 -20.91
N VAL A 152 -31.83 -10.58 -20.43
CA VAL A 152 -32.59 -9.54 -21.12
C VAL A 152 -31.69 -8.32 -21.37
N GLY A 153 -31.68 -7.84 -22.62
CA GLY A 153 -30.80 -6.74 -23.04
C GLY A 153 -29.39 -7.20 -23.46
N PHE A 154 -29.14 -8.50 -23.53
CA PHE A 154 -27.93 -9.11 -24.08
C PHE A 154 -28.27 -10.11 -25.18
N TYR A 155 -27.30 -10.36 -26.07
CA TYR A 155 -27.42 -11.34 -27.15
C TYR A 155 -26.12 -12.09 -27.39
N GLY A 156 -26.21 -13.28 -27.97
CA GLY A 156 -25.07 -14.11 -28.31
C GLY A 156 -25.46 -15.57 -28.44
N ASP A 157 -24.55 -16.38 -28.95
CA ASP A 157 -24.69 -17.83 -28.97
C ASP A 157 -23.64 -18.46 -28.05
N LEU A 158 -24.12 -19.14 -27.01
CA LEU A 158 -23.29 -19.82 -26.00
C LEU A 158 -23.10 -21.32 -26.31
N SER A 159 -23.62 -21.81 -27.44
CA SER A 159 -23.59 -23.23 -27.81
C SER A 159 -22.23 -23.73 -28.29
N HIS A 160 -21.27 -22.82 -28.52
CA HIS A 160 -19.93 -23.13 -29.03
C HIS A 160 -18.83 -22.61 -28.09
N GLU A 161 -17.65 -23.23 -28.13
CA GLU A 161 -16.50 -22.79 -27.33
C GLU A 161 -16.12 -21.34 -27.66
N GLY A 162 -16.05 -20.49 -26.64
CA GLY A 162 -15.76 -19.05 -26.78
C GLY A 162 -17.00 -18.17 -27.03
N GLY A 163 -18.20 -18.75 -27.08
CA GLY A 163 -19.45 -17.99 -27.11
C GLY A 163 -19.58 -17.07 -25.90
N LYS A 164 -20.10 -15.86 -26.10
CA LYS A 164 -20.28 -14.85 -25.04
C LYS A 164 -21.52 -14.00 -25.29
N CYS A 165 -22.12 -13.51 -24.21
CA CYS A 165 -23.20 -12.55 -24.28
C CYS A 165 -22.63 -11.12 -24.42
N SER A 166 -23.21 -10.36 -25.35
CA SER A 166 -22.86 -8.97 -25.63
C SER A 166 -24.10 -8.09 -25.41
N PRO A 167 -23.95 -6.86 -24.90
CA PRO A 167 -25.09 -5.98 -24.68
C PRO A 167 -25.74 -5.59 -26.02
N CYS A 168 -27.08 -5.54 -26.03
CA CYS A 168 -27.87 -5.18 -27.21
C CYS A 168 -27.51 -3.77 -27.74
N ASN A 169 -27.30 -2.80 -26.85
CA ASN A 169 -27.02 -1.42 -27.19
C ASN A 169 -28.03 -0.79 -28.17
N CYS A 170 -29.31 -1.15 -28.06
CA CYS A 170 -30.36 -0.54 -28.88
C CYS A 170 -30.47 0.96 -28.58
N ASN A 171 -30.42 1.80 -29.61
CA ASN A 171 -30.50 3.24 -29.45
C ASN A 171 -31.89 3.64 -28.92
N PRO A 172 -31.99 4.38 -27.80
CA PRO A 172 -33.29 4.69 -27.19
C PRO A 172 -34.20 5.56 -28.07
N TYR A 173 -33.64 6.30 -29.03
CA TYR A 173 -34.41 7.15 -29.95
C TYR A 173 -34.70 6.46 -31.28
N GLY A 174 -33.87 5.48 -31.66
CA GLY A 174 -34.02 4.71 -32.89
C GLY A 174 -34.78 3.40 -32.75
N SER A 175 -34.95 2.90 -31.52
CA SER A 175 -35.58 1.61 -31.23
C SER A 175 -36.86 1.74 -30.39
N LYS A 176 -37.74 0.74 -30.51
CA LYS A 176 -38.99 0.61 -29.74
C LYS A 176 -38.77 0.08 -28.33
N SER A 177 -37.67 -0.66 -28.12
CA SER A 177 -37.30 -1.29 -26.85
C SER A 177 -35.78 -1.35 -26.74
N ARG A 178 -35.28 -1.44 -25.49
CA ARG A 178 -33.86 -1.73 -25.21
C ARG A 178 -33.51 -3.21 -25.37
N GLU A 179 -34.51 -4.06 -25.53
CA GLU A 179 -34.37 -5.49 -25.78
C GLU A 179 -34.11 -5.74 -27.28
N CYS A 180 -33.24 -6.71 -27.56
CA CYS A 180 -32.95 -7.16 -28.91
C CYS A 180 -33.18 -8.68 -29.01
N ASP A 181 -33.18 -9.18 -30.24
CA ASP A 181 -33.22 -10.61 -30.48
C ASP A 181 -32.02 -11.30 -29.79
N PRO A 182 -32.24 -12.35 -28.96
CA PRO A 182 -31.22 -12.90 -28.09
C PRO A 182 -30.11 -13.65 -28.84
N ARG A 183 -30.29 -13.99 -30.13
CA ARG A 183 -29.27 -14.67 -30.94
C ARG A 183 -28.54 -13.70 -31.88
N THR A 184 -29.29 -12.89 -32.62
CA THR A 184 -28.77 -12.02 -33.68
C THR A 184 -28.35 -10.65 -33.15
N GLY A 185 -28.91 -10.24 -32.01
CA GLY A 185 -28.72 -8.90 -31.45
C GLY A 185 -29.49 -7.81 -32.17
N GLN A 186 -30.40 -8.15 -33.08
CA GLN A 186 -31.17 -7.17 -33.84
C GLN A 186 -32.20 -6.48 -32.93
N CYS A 187 -32.09 -5.16 -32.83
CA CYS A 187 -33.04 -4.32 -32.12
C CYS A 187 -34.30 -4.08 -32.95
N GLN A 188 -35.43 -3.83 -32.27
CA GLN A 188 -36.68 -3.46 -32.93
C GLN A 188 -36.66 -1.97 -33.30
N CYS A 189 -36.35 -1.66 -34.56
CA CYS A 189 -36.20 -0.27 -35.00
C CYS A 189 -37.54 0.44 -35.23
N ASN A 190 -37.53 1.76 -35.03
CA ASN A 190 -38.60 2.67 -35.43
C ASN A 190 -38.62 2.81 -36.96
N ASP A 191 -39.77 3.24 -37.49
CA ASP A 191 -39.95 3.37 -38.93
C ASP A 191 -38.94 4.37 -39.51
N GLY A 192 -38.25 3.99 -40.59
CA GLY A 192 -37.20 4.80 -41.21
C GLY A 192 -35.81 4.72 -40.55
N VAL A 193 -35.67 3.98 -39.45
CA VAL A 193 -34.41 3.67 -38.76
C VAL A 193 -34.01 2.22 -39.05
N GLY A 194 -32.73 1.98 -39.29
CA GLY A 194 -32.14 0.68 -39.57
C GLY A 194 -30.81 0.47 -38.85
N GLY A 195 -30.14 -0.63 -39.20
CA GLY A 195 -28.96 -1.12 -38.50
C GLY A 195 -29.30 -2.04 -37.31
N ARG A 196 -28.29 -2.76 -36.81
CA ARG A 196 -28.46 -3.72 -35.72
C ARG A 196 -28.93 -3.05 -34.42
N ASP A 197 -28.37 -1.88 -34.12
CA ASP A 197 -28.62 -1.07 -32.94
C ASP A 197 -29.63 0.07 -33.18
N CYS A 198 -30.24 0.12 -34.36
CA CYS A 198 -31.17 1.17 -34.77
C CYS A 198 -30.54 2.57 -34.72
N THR A 199 -29.33 2.73 -35.24
CA THR A 199 -28.64 4.03 -35.33
C THR A 199 -28.62 4.63 -36.74
N VAL A 200 -28.96 3.84 -37.77
CA VAL A 200 -28.77 4.22 -39.16
C VAL A 200 -30.08 4.77 -39.72
N CYS A 201 -30.11 6.05 -40.09
CA CYS A 201 -31.24 6.61 -40.82
C CYS A 201 -31.07 6.43 -42.34
N SER A 202 -32.16 6.61 -43.08
CA SER A 202 -32.11 6.70 -44.55
C SER A 202 -31.22 7.86 -45.01
N HIS A 203 -30.77 7.82 -46.27
CA HIS A 203 -29.88 8.85 -46.82
C HIS A 203 -30.45 10.26 -46.66
N GLY A 204 -29.62 11.22 -46.22
CA GLY A 204 -30.04 12.59 -45.95
C GLY A 204 -30.71 12.81 -44.59
N PHE A 205 -30.82 11.78 -43.73
CA PHE A 205 -31.38 11.89 -42.39
C PHE A 205 -30.34 11.55 -41.31
N ILE A 206 -30.43 12.21 -40.16
CA ILE A 206 -29.65 11.91 -38.96
C ILE A 206 -30.56 11.52 -37.81
N LEU A 207 -30.08 10.62 -36.94
CA LEU A 207 -30.82 10.21 -35.76
C LEU A 207 -30.73 11.31 -34.68
N THR A 208 -31.88 11.80 -34.26
CA THR A 208 -32.03 12.79 -33.17
C THR A 208 -32.88 12.21 -32.04
N GLU A 209 -33.07 12.97 -30.97
CA GLU A 209 -33.96 12.57 -29.85
C GLU A 209 -35.42 12.39 -30.27
N TYR A 210 -35.83 12.96 -31.41
CA TYR A 210 -37.17 12.84 -32.01
C TYR A 210 -37.21 11.85 -33.19
N GLY A 211 -36.18 11.01 -33.34
CA GLY A 211 -36.04 10.07 -34.46
C GLY A 211 -35.24 10.65 -35.63
N CYS A 212 -35.36 10.03 -36.80
CA CYS A 212 -34.65 10.45 -38.01
C CYS A 212 -35.15 11.81 -38.49
N LYS A 213 -34.28 12.82 -38.45
CA LYS A 213 -34.56 14.17 -38.95
C LYS A 213 -33.79 14.42 -40.23
N SER A 214 -34.45 15.00 -41.22
CA SER A 214 -33.80 15.37 -42.48
C SER A 214 -32.75 16.46 -42.25
N CYS A 215 -31.59 16.29 -42.87
CA CYS A 215 -30.55 17.31 -43.03
C CYS A 215 -30.78 18.16 -44.28
N GLU A 216 -31.84 17.93 -45.05
CA GLU A 216 -32.17 18.76 -46.21
C GLU A 216 -32.87 20.03 -45.75
N ASP A 217 -32.09 21.01 -45.31
CA ASP A 217 -32.52 22.40 -45.20
C ASP A 217 -32.06 23.23 -46.41
N GLU A 218 -32.52 24.49 -46.49
CA GLU A 218 -32.24 25.38 -47.62
C GLU A 218 -30.73 25.62 -47.84
N CYS A 219 -29.89 25.45 -46.81
CA CYS A 219 -28.44 25.66 -46.90
C CYS A 219 -27.66 24.36 -47.14
N THR A 220 -28.04 23.24 -46.54
CA THR A 220 -27.30 21.98 -46.55
C THR A 220 -27.82 20.95 -47.56
N GLY A 221 -29.08 21.06 -47.98
CA GLY A 221 -29.67 20.17 -48.99
C GLY A 221 -28.97 20.27 -50.35
N ILE A 222 -28.58 21.48 -50.78
CA ILE A 222 -27.86 21.71 -52.04
C ILE A 222 -26.49 21.02 -52.00
N LEU A 223 -25.73 21.23 -50.92
CA LEU A 223 -24.41 20.63 -50.73
C LEU A 223 -24.47 19.09 -50.70
N LEU A 224 -25.42 18.53 -49.95
CA LEU A 224 -25.58 17.08 -49.84
C LEU A 224 -25.95 16.43 -51.19
N LYS A 225 -26.78 17.11 -51.98
CA LYS A 225 -27.14 16.67 -53.33
C LYS A 225 -25.93 16.68 -54.27
N GLU A 226 -25.17 17.78 -54.30
CA GLU A 226 -23.95 17.88 -55.13
C GLU A 226 -22.90 16.84 -54.75
N LEU A 227 -22.70 16.59 -53.45
CA LEU A 227 -21.76 15.56 -52.98
C LEU A 227 -22.21 14.15 -53.38
N TYR A 228 -23.50 13.86 -53.33
CA TYR A 228 -24.04 12.56 -53.73
C TYR A 228 -23.92 12.36 -55.26
N GLU A 229 -24.21 13.39 -56.04
CA GLU A 229 -24.00 13.41 -57.49
C GLU A 229 -22.52 13.20 -57.83
N MET A 230 -21.60 13.88 -57.12
CA MET A 230 -20.15 13.67 -57.26
C MET A 230 -19.74 12.23 -56.93
N LYS A 231 -20.28 11.66 -55.85
CA LYS A 231 -19.99 10.27 -55.47
C LYS A 231 -20.47 9.29 -56.53
N LEU A 232 -21.68 9.45 -57.04
CA LEU A 232 -22.22 8.60 -58.12
C LEU A 232 -21.38 8.72 -59.40
N LEU A 233 -20.87 9.91 -59.71
CA LEU A 233 -19.93 10.11 -60.81
C LEU A 233 -18.61 9.39 -60.56
N ILE A 234 -18.05 9.47 -59.35
CA ILE A 234 -16.81 8.77 -58.98
C ILE A 234 -16.99 7.23 -59.03
N ASP A 235 -18.04 6.71 -58.40
CA ASP A 235 -18.35 5.28 -58.38
C ASP A 235 -18.64 4.73 -59.79
N GLY A 236 -19.16 5.59 -60.68
CA GLY A 236 -19.42 5.28 -62.10
C GLY A 236 -18.23 5.50 -63.04
N THR A 237 -17.17 6.20 -62.60
CA THR A 237 -15.96 6.38 -63.41
C THR A 237 -15.06 5.17 -63.35
N ASN A 238 -14.81 4.57 -64.52
CA ASN A 238 -13.81 3.53 -64.65
C ASN A 238 -12.40 4.14 -64.64
N LEU A 239 -11.75 4.13 -63.48
CA LEU A 239 -10.38 4.65 -63.29
C LEU A 239 -9.30 3.72 -63.85
N THR A 240 -9.67 2.66 -64.57
CA THR A 240 -8.75 1.64 -65.07
C THR A 240 -7.80 2.17 -66.16
N ASP A 241 -8.15 3.30 -66.80
CA ASP A 241 -7.36 3.98 -67.84
C ASP A 241 -6.61 5.24 -67.36
N LEU A 242 -6.55 5.49 -66.05
CA LEU A 242 -5.61 6.47 -65.52
C LEU A 242 -4.19 6.06 -65.95
N PRO A 243 -3.32 7.01 -66.38
CA PRO A 243 -1.92 6.68 -66.60
C PRO A 243 -1.41 5.99 -65.35
N LYS A 244 -0.88 4.77 -65.51
CA LYS A 244 -0.30 4.01 -64.41
C LYS A 244 0.67 4.95 -63.70
N LEU A 245 0.24 5.46 -62.53
CA LEU A 245 1.14 6.15 -61.63
C LEU A 245 2.36 5.24 -61.52
N PRO A 246 3.59 5.77 -61.55
CA PRO A 246 4.78 4.95 -61.50
C PRO A 246 4.87 4.33 -60.10
N TRP A 247 4.03 3.32 -59.84
CA TRP A 247 3.89 2.64 -58.58
C TRP A 247 5.23 2.02 -58.20
N GLY A 248 6.06 1.62 -59.17
CA GLY A 248 7.44 1.20 -58.90
C GLY A 248 8.32 2.32 -58.32
N TYR A 249 8.11 3.58 -58.71
CA TYR A 249 8.81 4.74 -58.13
C TYR A 249 8.21 5.11 -56.76
N LEU A 250 6.87 5.13 -56.64
CA LEU A 250 6.19 5.43 -55.38
C LEU A 250 6.43 4.35 -54.31
N ASP A 251 6.36 3.08 -54.67
CA ASP A 251 6.67 1.92 -53.82
C ASP A 251 8.13 1.93 -53.39
N ARG A 252 9.05 2.37 -54.26
CA ARG A 252 10.45 2.55 -53.89
C ARG A 252 10.63 3.68 -52.88
N ILE A 253 9.92 4.79 -53.03
CA ILE A 253 9.92 5.89 -52.05
C ILE A 253 9.30 5.43 -50.73
N LEU A 254 8.15 4.76 -50.76
CA LEU A 254 7.47 4.26 -49.56
C LEU A 254 8.30 3.20 -48.83
N LYS A 255 8.98 2.32 -49.56
CA LYS A 255 9.91 1.34 -48.98
C LYS A 255 11.14 2.02 -48.38
N GLU A 256 11.69 3.04 -49.03
CA GLU A 256 12.80 3.79 -48.45
C GLU A 256 12.37 4.62 -47.24
N GLU A 257 11.16 5.18 -47.24
CA GLU A 257 10.56 5.83 -46.08
C GLU A 257 10.42 4.84 -44.93
N MET A 258 9.83 3.66 -45.17
CA MET A 258 9.71 2.61 -44.16
C MET A 258 11.07 2.11 -43.64
N ARG A 259 12.12 2.12 -44.48
CA ARG A 259 13.48 1.74 -44.08
C ARG A 259 14.16 2.84 -43.25
N LEU A 260 14.00 4.10 -43.65
CA LEU A 260 14.68 5.25 -43.03
C LEU A 260 13.99 5.72 -41.75
N LYS A 261 12.67 5.61 -41.65
CA LYS A 261 11.90 6.04 -40.48
C LYS A 261 12.41 5.46 -39.15
N PRO A 262 12.58 4.14 -38.98
CA PRO A 262 13.08 3.58 -37.72
C PRO A 262 14.53 4.01 -37.43
N LEU A 263 15.36 4.19 -38.47
CA LEU A 263 16.74 4.67 -38.31
C LEU A 263 16.78 6.14 -37.82
N VAL A 264 15.90 6.98 -38.36
CA VAL A 264 15.78 8.39 -37.94
C VAL A 264 15.22 8.48 -36.52
N GLU A 265 14.21 7.69 -36.19
CA GLU A 265 13.64 7.60 -34.84
C GLU A 265 14.68 7.13 -33.82
N ASP A 266 15.48 6.12 -34.15
CA ASP A 266 16.57 5.66 -33.28
C ASP A 266 17.66 6.74 -33.13
N TYR A 267 18.03 7.43 -34.22
CA TYR A 267 18.99 8.52 -34.18
C TYR A 267 18.50 9.69 -33.32
N GLN A 268 17.22 10.06 -33.43
CA GLN A 268 16.59 11.08 -32.59
C GLN A 268 16.54 10.66 -31.12
N SER A 269 16.19 9.40 -30.83
CA SER A 269 16.25 8.81 -29.49
C SER A 269 17.66 8.89 -28.91
N ASN A 270 18.69 8.55 -29.69
CA ASN A 270 20.08 8.62 -29.27
C ASN A 270 20.56 10.06 -29.04
N ILE A 271 20.14 11.02 -29.86
CA ILE A 271 20.39 12.45 -29.62
C ILE A 271 19.73 12.90 -28.30
N THR A 272 18.49 12.51 -28.04
CA THR A 272 17.78 12.87 -26.81
C THR A 272 18.48 12.29 -25.58
N LYS A 273 18.87 11.01 -25.63
CA LYS A 273 19.68 10.37 -24.57
C LYS A 273 21.02 11.06 -24.38
N GLY A 274 21.69 11.44 -25.46
CA GLY A 274 22.94 12.21 -25.42
C GLY A 274 22.75 13.58 -24.77
N LYS A 275 21.65 14.27 -25.07
CA LYS A 275 21.30 15.56 -24.47
C LYS A 275 20.98 15.43 -22.98
N GLU A 276 20.21 14.42 -22.58
CA GLU A 276 19.96 14.10 -21.16
C GLU A 276 21.26 13.77 -20.40
N LEU A 277 22.19 13.07 -21.06
CA LEU A 277 23.49 12.75 -20.47
C LEU A 277 24.29 14.04 -20.27
N VAL A 278 24.34 14.92 -21.27
CA VAL A 278 24.98 16.24 -21.16
C VAL A 278 24.35 17.06 -20.05
N ASP A 279 23.02 17.15 -19.97
CA ASP A 279 22.31 17.88 -18.91
C ASP A 279 22.63 17.33 -17.50
N LYS A 280 22.73 16.00 -17.36
CA LYS A 280 23.20 15.36 -16.12
C LYS A 280 24.66 15.69 -15.80
N PHE A 281 25.53 15.83 -16.81
CA PHE A 281 26.91 16.26 -16.61
C PHE A 281 27.01 17.75 -16.24
N THR A 282 26.13 18.61 -16.76
CA THR A 282 26.07 20.04 -16.40
C THR A 282 25.80 20.25 -14.90
N PHE A 283 25.09 19.32 -14.25
CA PHE A 283 24.90 19.32 -12.79
C PHE A 283 26.21 19.14 -12.01
N TYR A 284 27.21 18.43 -12.55
CA TYR A 284 28.50 18.24 -11.88
C TYR A 284 29.41 19.46 -11.96
N LEU A 285 29.28 20.31 -12.99
CA LEU A 285 29.99 21.60 -13.08
C LEU A 285 29.55 22.58 -11.98
N ASP A 286 28.34 22.42 -11.44
CA ASP A 286 27.82 23.21 -10.31
C ASP A 286 28.44 22.79 -8.96
N LEU A 287 29.13 21.64 -8.89
CA LEU A 287 29.77 21.17 -7.66
C LEU A 287 31.02 21.98 -7.31
N GLU A 288 31.80 22.41 -8.31
CA GLU A 288 32.98 23.27 -8.12
C GLU A 288 32.56 24.66 -7.62
N ALA A 289 31.53 25.25 -8.24
CA ALA A 289 30.96 26.53 -7.80
C ALA A 289 30.37 26.46 -6.37
N LYS A 290 29.70 25.35 -6.03
CA LYS A 290 29.21 25.10 -4.65
C LYS A 290 30.35 24.90 -3.66
N ALA A 291 31.42 24.19 -4.04
CA ALA A 291 32.60 24.01 -3.21
C ALA A 291 33.29 25.36 -2.91
N ASP A 292 33.42 26.23 -3.91
CA ASP A 292 33.94 27.58 -3.74
C ASP A 292 33.05 28.43 -2.82
N MET A 293 31.73 28.37 -3.00
CA MET A 293 30.79 29.09 -2.14
C MET A 293 30.87 28.61 -0.68
N LEU A 294 31.03 27.29 -0.47
CA LEU A 294 31.23 26.71 0.86
C LEU A 294 32.58 27.12 1.45
N LEU A 295 33.64 27.17 0.65
CA LEU A 295 34.96 27.64 1.08
C LEU A 295 34.92 29.10 1.56
N VAL A 296 34.20 29.97 0.83
CA VAL A 296 34.02 31.38 1.22
C VAL A 296 33.26 31.49 2.54
N ARG A 297 32.16 30.73 2.73
CA ARG A 297 31.43 30.71 4.01
C ARG A 297 32.29 30.16 5.15
N ALA A 298 33.07 29.10 4.91
CA ALA A 298 33.96 28.54 5.92
C ALA A 298 34.99 29.58 6.39
N LYS A 299 35.56 30.36 5.46
CA LYS A 299 36.47 31.47 5.80
C LYS A 299 35.77 32.57 6.60
N ASP A 300 34.55 32.94 6.25
CA ASP A 300 33.75 33.92 7.02
C ASP A 300 33.51 33.44 8.47
N TYR A 301 33.11 32.18 8.64
CA TYR A 301 32.91 31.59 9.98
C TYR A 301 34.20 31.54 10.80
N VAL A 302 35.34 31.21 10.19
CA VAL A 302 36.64 31.23 10.88
C VAL A 302 36.98 32.64 11.36
N THR A 303 36.81 33.65 10.52
CA THR A 303 37.06 35.06 10.91
C THR A 303 36.16 35.49 12.07
N LYS A 304 34.87 35.16 12.02
CA LYS A 304 33.93 35.43 13.11
C LYS A 304 34.32 34.71 14.41
N ALA A 305 34.70 33.44 14.33
CA ALA A 305 35.13 32.66 15.49
C ALA A 305 36.39 33.22 16.15
N VAL A 306 37.35 33.73 15.36
CA VAL A 306 38.53 34.44 15.88
C VAL A 306 38.12 35.72 16.60
N GLY A 307 37.18 36.49 16.05
CA GLY A 307 36.62 37.68 16.71
C GLY A 307 36.01 37.35 18.07
N VAL A 308 35.09 36.38 18.12
CA VAL A 308 34.43 35.94 19.36
C VAL A 308 35.44 35.41 20.39
N SER A 309 36.48 34.70 19.95
CA SER A 309 37.56 34.23 20.83
C SER A 309 38.34 35.40 21.45
N GLY A 310 38.59 36.46 20.67
CA GLY A 310 39.16 37.71 21.15
C GLY A 310 38.28 38.38 22.20
N ASP A 311 37.02 38.62 21.88
CA ASP A 311 36.04 39.25 22.78
C ASP A 311 35.87 38.46 24.09
N SER A 312 35.84 37.13 24.01
CA SER A 312 35.75 36.25 25.18
C SER A 312 37.00 36.37 26.08
N LYS A 313 38.19 36.49 25.48
CA LYS A 313 39.44 36.69 26.22
C LYS A 313 39.47 38.04 26.92
N ASP A 314 39.01 39.10 26.25
CA ASP A 314 38.95 40.45 26.83
C ASP A 314 37.96 40.49 27.99
N THR A 315 36.77 39.89 27.81
CA THR A 315 35.75 39.75 28.86
C THR A 315 36.28 38.94 30.05
N PHE A 316 37.04 37.88 29.81
CA PHE A 316 37.67 37.09 30.87
C PHE A 316 38.68 37.90 31.69
N GLU A 317 39.52 38.71 31.04
CA GLU A 317 40.47 39.58 31.73
C GLU A 317 39.76 40.71 32.52
N GLU A 318 38.66 41.25 32.01
CA GLU A 318 37.82 42.19 32.75
C GLU A 318 37.18 41.53 33.99
N ALA A 319 36.59 40.35 33.85
CA ALA A 319 36.02 39.60 34.96
C ALA A 319 37.07 39.28 36.03
N LYS A 320 38.31 38.98 35.62
CA LYS A 320 39.43 38.74 36.52
C LYS A 320 39.86 40.00 37.27
N LYS A 321 39.87 41.16 36.62
CA LYS A 321 40.09 42.46 37.29
C LYS A 321 39.00 42.72 38.33
N LEU A 322 37.73 42.52 37.96
CA LEU A 322 36.60 42.71 38.85
C LEU A 322 36.68 41.79 40.08
N LEU A 323 37.06 40.52 39.89
CA LEU A 323 37.26 39.57 40.98
C LEU A 323 38.35 40.03 41.95
N ASN A 324 39.45 40.58 41.43
CA ASN A 324 40.51 41.15 42.26
C ASN A 324 40.03 42.36 43.07
N GLU A 325 39.22 43.23 42.50
CA GLU A 325 38.61 44.33 43.26
C GLU A 325 37.66 43.82 44.34
N LEU A 326 36.83 42.83 44.01
CA LEU A 326 35.88 42.24 44.96
C LEU A 326 36.60 41.57 46.14
N ASN A 327 37.74 40.91 45.87
CA ASN A 327 38.62 40.37 46.90
C ASN A 327 39.24 41.48 47.77
N LYS A 328 39.65 42.62 47.20
CA LYS A 328 40.14 43.76 47.98
C LYS A 328 39.07 44.31 48.91
N ILE A 329 37.85 44.51 48.39
CA ILE A 329 36.70 44.97 49.18
C ILE A 329 36.41 43.99 50.32
N TRP A 330 36.44 42.69 50.04
CA TRP A 330 36.23 41.68 51.08
C TRP A 330 37.34 41.72 52.13
N GLN A 331 38.61 41.91 51.76
CA GLN A 331 39.65 42.10 52.77
C GLN A 331 39.41 43.35 53.63
N SER A 332 39.07 44.48 53.01
CA SER A 332 38.74 45.70 53.76
C SER A 332 37.55 45.51 54.71
N LEU A 333 36.54 44.72 54.32
CA LEU A 333 35.39 44.44 55.18
C LEU A 333 35.73 43.44 56.30
N LYS A 334 36.66 42.49 56.08
CA LYS A 334 37.22 41.66 57.17
C LYS A 334 38.00 42.51 58.17
N ASP A 335 38.85 43.42 57.68
CA ASP A 335 39.64 44.31 58.53
C ASP A 335 38.72 45.20 59.37
N LEU A 336 37.67 45.77 58.77
CA LEU A 336 36.67 46.57 59.48
C LEU A 336 35.93 45.76 60.55
N VAL A 337 35.54 44.52 60.25
CA VAL A 337 34.92 43.61 61.24
C VAL A 337 35.88 43.28 62.38
N ALA A 338 37.17 43.07 62.10
CA ALA A 338 38.18 42.84 63.11
C ALA A 338 38.43 44.07 64.00
N GLU A 339 38.42 45.27 63.41
CA GLU A 339 38.52 46.55 64.13
C GLU A 339 37.29 46.78 65.03
N LEU A 340 36.09 46.42 64.54
CA LEU A 340 34.87 46.44 65.37
C LEU A 340 34.90 45.39 66.50
N ALA A 341 35.50 44.22 66.28
CA ALA A 341 35.59 43.16 67.30
C ALA A 341 36.54 43.49 68.45
N THR A 342 37.54 44.35 68.23
CA THR A 342 38.44 44.87 69.27
C THR A 342 37.96 46.17 69.90
N HIS A 343 36.87 46.76 69.37
CA HIS A 343 36.22 47.94 69.93
C HIS A 343 35.55 47.63 71.26
N GLY A 344 35.85 48.42 72.30
CA GLY A 344 35.26 48.29 73.64
C GLY A 344 35.95 47.34 74.62
N LEU A 345 37.10 46.76 74.25
CA LEU A 345 37.87 45.86 75.14
C LEU A 345 39.14 46.49 75.74
N ASP A 346 39.53 47.72 75.37
CA ASP A 346 40.60 48.49 76.01
C ASP A 346 40.03 49.78 76.68
N PRO A 347 40.04 49.89 78.02
CA PRO A 347 39.55 51.06 78.77
C PRO A 347 40.39 52.34 78.62
N THR A 348 41.48 52.35 77.85
CA THR A 348 42.42 53.48 77.79
C THR A 348 42.70 54.04 76.38
N GLY A 349 42.09 53.48 75.33
CA GLY A 349 42.22 53.98 73.96
C GLY A 349 41.23 55.10 73.62
N PRO A 350 41.61 56.12 72.82
CA PRO A 350 40.72 57.20 72.43
C PRO A 350 39.51 56.64 71.69
N ALA A 351 38.32 56.89 72.25
CA ALA A 351 37.04 56.49 71.70
C ALA A 351 36.87 57.06 70.29
N VAL A 352 37.26 56.29 69.27
CA VAL A 352 36.87 56.57 67.88
C VAL A 352 35.37 56.34 67.82
N SER A 353 34.68 57.46 67.57
CA SER A 353 33.23 57.59 67.65
C SER A 353 32.51 56.50 66.87
N VAL A 354 31.68 55.71 67.57
CA VAL A 354 30.74 54.75 66.97
C VAL A 354 29.93 55.42 65.86
N GLN A 355 29.61 56.72 66.01
CA GLN A 355 28.97 57.52 64.98
C GLN A 355 29.74 57.52 63.66
N ARG A 356 31.07 57.66 63.70
CA ARG A 356 31.93 57.75 62.51
C ARG A 356 32.04 56.41 61.79
N MET A 357 32.10 55.31 62.55
CA MET A 357 32.10 53.95 61.99
C MET A 357 30.72 53.57 61.42
N LEU A 358 29.64 53.96 62.09
CA LEU A 358 28.29 53.80 61.56
C LEU A 358 28.13 54.60 60.26
N GLN A 359 28.69 55.81 60.20
CA GLN A 359 28.71 56.64 58.99
C GLN A 359 29.50 55.99 57.85
N GLU A 360 30.65 55.38 58.15
CA GLU A 360 31.46 54.68 57.15
C GLU A 360 30.77 53.40 56.66
N ALA A 361 30.14 52.65 57.57
CA ALA A 361 29.35 51.46 57.22
C ALA A 361 28.11 51.83 56.38
N GLU A 362 27.41 52.92 56.72
CA GLU A 362 26.30 53.46 55.92
C GLU A 362 26.78 53.97 54.56
N ARG A 363 27.96 54.60 54.48
CA ARG A 363 28.60 55.03 53.24
C ARG A 363 28.89 53.84 52.33
N LEU A 364 29.50 52.78 52.86
CA LEU A 364 29.78 51.55 52.10
C LEU A 364 28.49 50.85 51.67
N LEU A 365 27.47 50.79 52.54
CA LEU A 365 26.17 50.21 52.19
C LEU A 365 25.48 51.01 51.08
N GLN A 366 25.56 52.35 51.11
CA GLN A 366 25.10 53.21 50.03
C GLN A 366 25.89 52.98 48.75
N GLU A 367 27.21 52.88 48.83
CA GLU A 367 28.07 52.63 47.67
C GLU A 367 27.69 51.30 46.98
N ILE A 368 27.47 50.24 47.77
CA ILE A 368 26.98 48.94 47.27
C ILE A 368 25.59 49.06 46.65
N LYS A 369 24.65 49.76 47.30
CA LYS A 369 23.28 49.94 46.78
C LYS A 369 23.22 50.83 45.55
N SER A 370 24.17 51.74 45.38
CA SER A 370 24.26 52.66 44.24
C SER A 370 24.89 52.03 43.00
N ARG A 371 25.57 50.89 43.14
CA ARG A 371 26.13 50.16 41.99
C ARG A 371 25.00 49.49 41.23
N ASP A 372 24.72 50.02 40.04
CA ASP A 372 23.74 49.46 39.11
C ASP A 372 24.41 48.41 38.21
N PHE A 373 24.03 47.15 38.41
CA PHE A 373 24.47 46.01 37.59
C PHE A 373 23.51 45.72 36.43
N GLY A 374 22.47 46.54 36.24
CA GLY A 374 21.47 46.41 35.18
C GLY A 374 22.08 46.38 33.78
N PRO A 375 22.95 47.32 33.38
CA PRO A 375 23.55 47.35 32.05
C PRO A 375 24.39 46.10 31.73
N ASP A 376 25.17 45.63 32.70
CA ASP A 376 26.00 44.42 32.56
C ASP A 376 25.13 43.17 32.49
N LYS A 377 24.06 43.11 33.30
CA LYS A 377 23.07 42.02 33.24
C LYS A 377 22.36 41.98 31.90
N GLU A 378 21.91 43.12 31.38
CA GLU A 378 21.28 43.18 30.05
C GLU A 378 22.25 42.81 28.93
N ARG A 379 23.54 43.14 29.07
CA ARG A 379 24.57 42.73 28.12
C ARG A 379 24.75 41.21 28.15
N ALA A 380 24.83 40.61 29.34
CA ALA A 380 24.89 39.16 29.49
C ALA A 380 23.62 38.44 28.98
N GLU A 381 22.43 39.02 29.19
CA GLU A 381 21.17 38.47 28.66
C GLU A 381 21.04 38.62 27.13
N ARG A 382 21.65 39.66 26.54
CA ARG A 382 21.76 39.82 25.08
C ARG A 382 22.73 38.82 24.45
N GLU A 383 23.78 38.41 25.16
CA GLU A 383 24.70 37.35 24.69
C GLU A 383 24.10 35.94 24.77
N LEU A 384 23.04 35.75 25.57
CA LEU A 384 22.35 34.47 25.75
C LEU A 384 21.25 34.20 24.70
N ARG A 385 20.90 35.20 23.88
CA ARG A 385 19.95 35.13 22.76
C ARG A 385 20.70 35.13 21.43
#